data_AF-A0A846ARN1-F1
#
_entry.id   AF-A0A846ARN1-F1
#
_cell.length_a   1.000
_cell.length_b   1.000
_cell.length_c   1.000
_cell.angle_alpha   90.00
_cell.angle_beta   90.00
_cell.angle_gamma   90.00
#
_symmetry.space_group_name_H-M   'P 1'
#
loop_
_entity.id
_entity.type
_entity.pdbx_description
1 polymer ?
#
loop_
_entity_poly.entity_id
_entity_poly.type
_entity_poly.pdbx_seq_one_letter_code
_entity_poly.pdbx_strand_id
1 'polypeptide(L)'
;MSRIINNQSKFIIKQYQVGLYRSASHTKVGKLGIKILIKPSKKSVKENYQKIAKIIMGLKNAPSENLKENISGRINPIIRGWCNYYSSVVSKETFNKMDYLRYKILFIN
;
A
#
# COMPACT_ATOMS: atom_id res chain seq x y z
N MET A 1 21.03 -11.72 -4.44
CA MET A 1 20.27 -12.16 -3.24
C MET A 1 19.72 -10.92 -2.52
N SER A 2 18.51 -10.97 -1.92
CA SER A 2 17.90 -9.83 -1.22
C SER A 2 17.77 -10.08 0.28
N ARG A 3 18.08 -9.09 1.11
CA ARG A 3 18.00 -9.17 2.58
C ARG A 3 16.93 -8.22 3.11
N ILE A 4 16.04 -8.72 3.98
CA ILE A 4 15.14 -7.86 4.76
C ILE A 4 15.95 -7.32 5.93
N ILE A 5 16.01 -5.99 6.05
CA ILE A 5 16.79 -5.34 7.10
C ILE A 5 15.91 -4.80 8.23
N ASN A 6 14.64 -4.49 7.95
CA ASN A 6 13.70 -4.05 8.95
C ASN A 6 12.25 -4.34 8.50
N ASN A 7 11.42 -4.78 9.44
CA ASN A 7 9.99 -4.99 9.27
C ASN A 7 9.24 -4.19 10.34
N GLN A 8 8.96 -2.93 10.02
CA GLN A 8 8.13 -2.08 10.88
C GLN A 8 6.65 -2.35 10.58
N SER A 9 5.77 -2.06 11.53
CA SER A 9 4.31 -2.26 11.37
C SER A 9 3.77 -1.68 10.05
N LYS A 10 4.31 -0.53 9.59
CA LYS A 10 3.85 0.20 8.41
C LYS A 10 4.67 -0.05 7.14
N PHE A 11 5.97 -0.33 7.25
CA PHE A 11 6.87 -0.44 6.09
C PHE A 11 7.75 -1.70 6.15
N ILE A 12 8.04 -2.25 4.97
CA ILE A 12 9.04 -3.29 4.78
C ILE A 12 10.21 -2.69 4.00
N ILE A 13 11.42 -2.82 4.54
CA ILE A 13 12.65 -2.34 3.91
C ILE A 13 13.47 -3.55 3.44
N LYS A 14 13.70 -3.61 2.13
CA LYS A 14 14.50 -4.65 1.49
C LYS A 14 15.75 -4.07 0.85
N GLN A 15 16.88 -4.72 1.12
CA GLN A 15 18.15 -4.45 0.46
C GLN A 15 18.43 -5.51 -0.60
N TYR A 16 18.96 -5.07 -1.73
CA TYR A 16 19.34 -5.91 -2.85
C TYR A 16 20.79 -5.62 -3.20
N GLN A 17 21.61 -6.67 -3.29
CA GLN A 17 22.97 -6.55 -3.84
C GLN A 17 22.87 -6.23 -5.34
N VAL A 18 23.59 -5.19 -5.79
CA VAL A 18 23.57 -4.69 -7.17
C VAL A 18 24.96 -4.22 -7.60
N GLY A 19 25.21 -4.19 -8.91
CA GLY A 19 26.43 -3.58 -9.45
C GLY A 19 26.52 -2.08 -9.16
N LEU A 20 27.74 -1.54 -9.21
CA LEU A 20 28.07 -0.15 -8.82
C LEU A 20 27.24 0.91 -9.56
N TYR A 21 26.90 0.65 -10.82
CA TYR A 21 26.13 1.57 -11.67
C TYR A 21 24.73 1.89 -11.11
N ARG A 22 24.06 0.92 -10.46
CA ARG A 22 22.70 1.09 -9.91
C ARG A 22 22.67 1.11 -8.39
N SER A 23 23.85 1.22 -7.76
CA SER A 23 24.01 1.25 -6.31
C SER A 23 23.67 2.62 -5.73
N ALA A 24 23.10 2.59 -4.53
CA ALA A 24 23.06 3.74 -3.65
C ALA A 24 24.48 4.25 -3.38
N SER A 25 24.60 5.57 -3.22
CA SER A 25 25.84 6.26 -2.84
C SER A 25 25.73 6.76 -1.41
N HIS A 26 26.85 6.75 -0.69
CA HIS A 26 26.98 7.33 0.64
C HIS A 26 28.13 8.34 0.63
N THR A 27 27.92 9.50 1.25
CA THR A 27 28.84 10.66 1.16
C THR A 27 30.27 10.33 1.59
N LYS A 28 30.45 9.46 2.59
CA LYS A 28 31.78 9.08 3.10
C LYS A 28 32.37 7.80 2.49
N VAL A 29 31.51 6.91 1.97
CA VAL A 29 31.89 5.53 1.61
C VAL A 29 31.84 5.30 0.09
N GLY A 30 31.25 6.23 -0.67
CA GLY A 30 31.05 6.06 -2.11
C GLY A 30 29.91 5.08 -2.41
N LYS A 31 30.07 4.23 -3.43
CA LYS A 31 29.03 3.29 -3.86
C LYS A 31 28.94 2.10 -2.89
N LEU A 32 27.75 1.83 -2.37
CA LEU A 32 27.52 0.80 -1.35
C LEU A 32 27.35 -0.64 -1.89
N GLY A 33 27.28 -0.83 -3.22
CA GLY A 33 26.95 -2.12 -3.84
C GLY A 33 25.50 -2.59 -3.60
N ILE A 34 24.62 -1.71 -3.08
CA ILE A 34 23.26 -2.08 -2.69
C ILE A 34 22.21 -1.10 -3.21
N LYS A 35 21.00 -1.62 -3.42
CA LYS A 35 19.80 -0.85 -3.67
C LYS A 35 18.76 -1.14 -2.58
N ILE A 36 18.12 -0.08 -2.08
CA ILE A 36 17.09 -0.17 -1.05
C ILE A 36 15.73 0.04 -1.71
N LEU A 37 14.79 -0.86 -1.44
CA LEU A 37 13.38 -0.70 -1.79
C LEU A 37 12.55 -0.69 -0.52
N ILE A 38 11.82 0.41 -0.32
CA ILE A 38 10.84 0.56 0.76
C ILE A 38 9.47 0.30 0.16
N LYS A 39 8.70 -0.61 0.78
CA LYS A 39 7.34 -0.97 0.37
C LYS A 39 6.37 -0.86 1.55
N PRO A 40 5.08 -0.64 1.32
CA PRO A 40 4.05 -0.83 2.35
C PRO A 40 4.11 -2.25 2.92
N SER A 41 3.93 -2.39 4.23
CA SER A 41 3.96 -3.72 4.87
C SER A 41 2.70 -4.52 4.53
N LYS A 42 2.83 -5.86 4.46
CA LYS A 42 1.67 -6.74 4.26
C LYS A 42 0.60 -6.53 5.34
N LYS A 43 1.02 -6.25 6.57
CA LYS A 43 0.15 -5.98 7.71
C LYS A 43 -0.67 -4.71 7.50
N SER A 44 -0.02 -3.58 7.18
CA SER A 44 -0.71 -2.30 6.97
C SER A 44 -1.66 -2.34 5.77
N VAL A 45 -1.26 -3.03 4.69
CA VAL A 45 -2.11 -3.25 3.52
C VAL A 45 -3.37 -4.04 3.91
N LYS A 46 -3.22 -5.11 4.69
CA LYS A 46 -4.34 -5.93 5.17
C LYS A 46 -5.28 -5.12 6.08
N GLU A 47 -4.73 -4.34 7.01
CA GLU A 47 -5.52 -3.49 7.92
C GLU A 47 -6.34 -2.45 7.14
N ASN A 48 -5.74 -1.78 6.16
CA ASN A 48 -6.45 -0.82 5.31
C ASN A 48 -7.56 -1.50 4.50
N TYR A 49 -7.27 -2.66 3.90
CA TYR A 49 -8.25 -3.44 3.17
C TYR A 49 -9.43 -3.86 4.06
N GLN A 50 -9.16 -4.38 5.26
CA GLN A 50 -10.20 -4.78 6.21
C GLN A 50 -11.06 -3.59 6.63
N LYS A 51 -10.46 -2.42 6.85
CA LYS A 51 -11.21 -1.20 7.17
C LYS A 51 -12.18 -0.82 6.05
N ILE A 52 -11.71 -0.78 4.81
CA ILE A 52 -12.55 -0.46 3.64
C ILE A 52 -13.63 -1.53 3.43
N ALA A 53 -13.25 -2.80 3.52
CA ALA A 53 -14.17 -3.93 3.34
C ALA A 53 -15.30 -3.92 4.37
N LYS A 54 -14.99 -3.66 5.65
CA LYS A 54 -16.00 -3.52 6.72
C LYS A 54 -17.00 -2.40 6.42
N ILE A 55 -16.53 -1.25 5.95
CA ILE A 55 -17.41 -0.13 5.57
C ILE A 55 -18.33 -0.55 4.42
N ILE A 56 -17.79 -1.16 3.37
CA ILE A 56 -18.58 -1.58 2.21
C ILE A 56 -19.62 -2.65 2.60
N MET A 57 -19.24 -3.64 3.39
CA MET A 57 -20.16 -4.70 3.84
C MET A 57 -21.27 -4.14 4.75
N GLY A 58 -20.95 -3.20 5.64
CA GLY A 58 -21.95 -2.53 6.48
C GLY A 58 -22.97 -1.75 5.66
N LEU A 59 -22.52 -1.08 4.59
CA LEU A 59 -23.40 -0.35 3.68
C LEU A 59 -24.30 -1.26 2.84
N LYS A 60 -23.83 -2.45 2.45
CA LYS A 60 -24.66 -3.45 1.73
C LYS A 60 -25.82 -3.99 2.56
N ASN A 61 -25.65 -4.04 3.89
CA ASN A 61 -26.64 -4.61 4.81
C ASN A 61 -27.63 -3.56 5.37
N ALA A 62 -27.46 -2.27 5.04
CA ALA A 62 -28.32 -1.20 5.53
C ALA A 62 -29.46 -0.88 4.53
N PRO A 63 -30.69 -0.59 4.99
CA PRO A 63 -31.75 -0.12 4.12
C PRO A 63 -31.48 1.34 3.72
N SER A 64 -31.49 1.62 2.42
CA SER A 64 -31.72 2.96 1.85
C SER A 64 -30.72 4.08 2.20
N GLU A 65 -29.42 3.88 1.97
CA GLU A 65 -28.48 4.99 1.80
C GLU A 65 -27.77 4.82 0.45
N ASN A 66 -27.75 5.88 -0.38
CA ASN A 66 -27.17 5.84 -1.73
C ASN A 66 -25.71 5.34 -1.64
N LEU A 67 -25.46 4.08 -2.02
CA LEU A 67 -24.13 3.45 -2.01
C LEU A 67 -23.08 4.35 -2.68
N LYS A 68 -23.47 5.06 -3.74
CA LYS A 68 -22.63 6.03 -4.46
C LYS A 68 -22.21 7.22 -3.59
N GLU A 69 -23.12 7.79 -2.81
CA GLU A 69 -22.84 8.93 -1.92
C GLU A 69 -21.92 8.51 -0.78
N ASN A 70 -22.15 7.34 -0.19
CA ASN A 70 -21.27 6.78 0.83
C ASN A 70 -19.87 6.46 0.31
N ILE A 71 -19.75 5.94 -0.92
CA ILE A 71 -18.44 5.72 -1.56
C ILE A 71 -17.70 7.06 -1.72
N SER A 72 -18.38 8.08 -2.23
CA SER A 72 -17.79 9.40 -2.47
C SER A 72 -17.44 10.14 -1.17
N GLY A 73 -18.32 10.11 -0.18
CA GLY A 73 -18.17 10.86 1.07
C GLY A 73 -17.33 10.17 2.14
N ARG A 74 -17.33 8.83 2.21
CA ARG A 74 -16.63 8.09 3.29
C ARG A 74 -15.41 7.31 2.79
N ILE A 75 -15.53 6.62 1.65
CA ILE A 75 -14.49 5.68 1.19
C ILE A 75 -13.37 6.40 0.44
N ASN A 76 -13.71 7.30 -0.49
CA ASN A 76 -12.72 8.02 -1.30
C ASN A 76 -11.72 8.83 -0.46
N PRO A 77 -12.11 9.55 0.62
CA PRO A 77 -11.16 10.23 1.49
C PRO A 77 -10.17 9.28 2.19
N ILE A 78 -10.63 8.11 2.65
CA ILE A 78 -9.77 7.11 3.30
C ILE A 78 -8.73 6.59 2.30
N ILE A 79 -9.15 6.25 1.09
CA ILE A 79 -8.26 5.77 0.03
C ILE A 79 -7.26 6.86 -0.34
N ARG A 80 -7.71 8.10 -0.53
CA ARG A 80 -6.84 9.23 -0.85
C ARG A 80 -5.80 9.47 0.23
N GLY A 81 -6.21 9.47 1.50
CA GLY A 81 -5.28 9.61 2.62
C GLY A 81 -4.24 8.49 2.65
N TRP A 82 -4.65 7.26 2.39
CA TRP A 82 -3.75 6.10 2.37
C TRP A 82 -2.77 6.13 1.19
N CYS A 83 -3.24 6.49 -0.01
CA CYS A 83 -2.39 6.66 -1.20
C CYS A 83 -1.38 7.80 -1.01
N ASN A 84 -1.81 8.91 -0.41
CA ASN A 84 -0.92 10.02 -0.08
C ASN A 84 0.15 9.60 0.92
N TYR A 85 -0.22 8.85 1.96
CA TYR A 85 0.73 8.35 2.97
C TYR A 85 1.82 7.44 2.38
N TYR A 86 1.47 6.60 1.40
CA TYR A 86 2.41 5.67 0.76
C TYR A 86 2.96 6.16 -0.60
N SER A 87 2.77 7.44 -0.93
CA SER A 87 3.16 8.02 -2.23
C SER A 87 4.67 8.09 -2.45
N SER A 88 5.46 8.24 -1.38
CA SER A 88 6.91 8.38 -1.43
C SER A 88 7.68 7.05 -1.54
N VAL A 89 6.97 5.91 -1.45
CA VAL A 89 7.58 4.58 -1.44
C VAL A 89 7.08 3.72 -2.59
N VAL A 90 7.69 2.55 -2.80
CA VAL A 90 7.37 1.68 -3.93
C VAL A 90 6.04 0.97 -3.68
N SER A 91 4.96 1.60 -4.13
CA SER A 91 3.58 1.20 -3.81
C SER A 91 2.72 0.79 -5.00
N LYS A 92 3.22 0.90 -6.24
CA LYS A 92 2.43 0.66 -7.47
C LYS A 92 1.71 -0.69 -7.48
N GLU A 93 2.45 -1.78 -7.26
CA GLU A 93 1.87 -3.14 -7.23
C GLU A 93 0.82 -3.30 -6.12
N THR A 94 1.09 -2.69 -4.96
CA THR A 94 0.18 -2.71 -3.81
C THR A 94 -1.11 -1.98 -4.12
N PHE A 95 -1.03 -0.79 -4.74
CA PHE A 95 -2.19 0.00 -5.12
C PHE A 95 -3.05 -0.73 -6.15
N ASN A 96 -2.43 -1.29 -7.21
CA ASN A 96 -3.14 -2.09 -8.20
C ASN A 96 -3.90 -3.28 -7.58
N LYS A 97 -3.27 -3.98 -6.64
CA LYS A 97 -3.91 -5.09 -5.92
C LYS A 97 -5.09 -4.62 -5.07
N MET A 98 -4.93 -3.50 -4.37
CA MET A 98 -5.99 -2.93 -3.52
C MET A 98 -7.19 -2.48 -4.35
N ASP A 99 -6.95 -1.84 -5.49
CA ASP A 99 -8.02 -1.41 -6.41
C ASP A 99 -8.79 -2.60 -6.98
N TYR A 100 -8.09 -3.67 -7.39
CA TYR A 100 -8.72 -4.90 -7.83
C TYR A 100 -9.61 -5.52 -6.73
N LEU A 101 -9.10 -5.63 -5.50
CA LEU A 101 -9.86 -6.19 -4.38
C LEU A 101 -11.08 -5.32 -4.02
N ARG A 102 -10.96 -3.99 -4.11
CA ARG A 102 -12.07 -3.06 -3.93
C ARG A 102 -13.14 -3.28 -4.99
N TYR A 103 -12.76 -3.35 -6.26
CA TYR A 103 -13.67 -3.62 -7.37
C TYR A 103 -14.43 -4.94 -7.14
N LYS A 104 -13.72 -5.99 -6.72
CA LYS A 104 -14.33 -7.28 -6.40
C LYS A 104 -15.40 -7.20 -5.30
N ILE A 105 -15.15 -6.49 -4.21
CA ILE A 105 -16.15 -6.34 -3.14
C ILE A 105 -17.38 -5.58 -3.64
N LEU A 106 -17.20 -4.56 -4.48
CA LEU A 106 -18.29 -3.71 -4.97
C LEU A 106 -19.19 -4.41 -5.98
N PHE A 107 -18.61 -5.16 -6.93
CA PHE A 107 -19.34 -5.63 -8.12
C PHE A 107 -19.48 -7.15 -8.25
N ILE A 108 -18.65 -7.94 -7.57
CA ILE A 108 -18.58 -9.40 -7.79
C ILE A 108 -19.14 -10.20 -6.60
N ASN A 109 -19.26 -9.58 -5.43
CA ASN A 109 -19.69 -10.22 -4.19
C ASN A 109 -21.16 -9.96 -3.88
#